data_AF-A0A7C1EYM2-F1
#
_entry.id   AF-A0A7C1EYM2-F1
#
_cell.length_a   1.000
_cell.length_b   1.000
_cell.length_c   1.000
_cell.angle_alpha   90.00
_cell.angle_beta   90.00
_cell.angle_gamma   90.00
#
_symmetry.space_group_name_H-M   'P 1'
#
loop_
_entity.id
_entity.type
_entity.pdbx_description
1 polymer ?
#
loop_
_entity_poly.entity_id
_entity_poly.type
_entity_poly.pdbx_seq_one_letter_code
_entity_poly.pdbx_strand_id
1 'polypeptide(L)'
;MTARTSIPSDDVWASLQQPARESGSEPRLRLLLAALDMNWQIEEPVYLRPRWGDHGLRVYHFILHRPCDAPRLITVPESSAVESFIRAEGLKVLTQLA
;
A
#
# COMPACT_ATOMS: atom_id res chain seq x y z
N MET A 1 25.01 -39.16 -1.04
CA MET A 1 24.10 -38.95 0.10
C MET A 1 24.00 -37.45 0.33
N THR A 2 22.91 -36.81 -0.14
CA THR A 2 22.68 -35.36 -0.01
C THR A 2 21.77 -35.10 1.19
N ALA A 3 22.31 -34.42 2.20
CA ALA A 3 21.54 -33.98 3.37
C ALA A 3 20.58 -32.85 2.97
N ARG A 4 19.29 -33.04 3.27
CA ARG A 4 18.26 -32.00 3.13
C ARG A 4 18.39 -31.04 4.30
N THR A 5 18.76 -29.79 4.03
CA THR A 5 18.74 -28.72 5.02
C THR A 5 17.28 -28.34 5.32
N SER A 6 16.78 -28.80 6.46
CA SER A 6 15.51 -28.36 7.05
C SER A 6 15.71 -26.98 7.68
N ILE A 7 14.99 -25.98 7.18
CA ILE A 7 14.95 -24.61 7.75
C ILE A 7 14.14 -24.66 9.07
N PRO A 8 14.61 -24.06 10.17
CA PRO A 8 13.87 -24.06 11.44
C PRO A 8 12.60 -23.21 11.33
N SER A 9 11.46 -23.77 11.76
CA SER A 9 10.12 -23.18 11.66
C SER A 9 9.82 -22.01 12.62
N ASP A 10 10.70 -21.71 13.57
CA ASP A 10 10.40 -20.74 14.63
C ASP A 10 10.46 -19.26 14.17
N ASP A 11 11.25 -18.95 13.13
CA ASP A 11 11.35 -17.59 12.58
C ASP A 11 10.04 -17.09 11.93
N VAL A 12 9.19 -18.03 11.48
CA VAL A 12 7.92 -17.70 10.82
C VAL A 12 6.93 -17.14 11.84
N TRP A 13 6.85 -17.74 13.02
CA TRP A 13 5.92 -17.31 14.07
C TRP A 13 6.30 -15.96 14.68
N ALA A 14 7.60 -15.69 14.82
CA ALA A 14 8.10 -14.38 15.27
C ALA A 14 7.75 -13.26 14.26
N SER A 15 7.81 -13.57 12.96
CA SER A 15 7.45 -12.64 11.88
C SER A 15 5.95 -12.29 11.88
N LEU A 16 5.08 -13.21 12.28
CA LEU A 16 3.64 -12.99 12.40
C LEU A 16 3.24 -12.12 13.60
N GLN A 17 4.10 -12.01 14.62
CA GLN A 17 3.88 -11.13 15.78
C GLN A 17 4.40 -9.71 15.55
N GLN A 18 5.08 -9.45 14.44
CA GLN A 18 5.46 -8.08 14.09
C GLN A 18 4.19 -7.30 13.75
N PRO A 19 3.96 -6.12 14.35
CA PRO A 19 2.87 -5.25 13.91
C PRO A 19 3.06 -4.99 12.42
N ALA A 20 2.02 -5.25 11.62
CA ALA A 20 2.13 -5.48 10.18
C ALA A 20 3.00 -4.45 9.45
N ARG A 21 2.99 -3.16 9.85
CA ARG A 21 3.89 -2.12 9.34
C ARG A 21 4.14 -1.05 10.42
N GLU A 22 5.38 -0.59 10.53
CA GLU A 22 5.92 0.27 11.58
C GLU A 22 5.10 1.56 11.86
N SER A 23 5.02 1.93 13.14
CA SER A 23 4.23 3.04 13.72
C SER A 23 4.70 4.47 13.36
N GLY A 24 5.48 4.65 12.29
CA GLY A 24 5.80 5.95 11.68
C GLY A 24 5.06 6.23 10.37
N SER A 25 4.17 5.33 9.95
CA SER A 25 3.51 5.38 8.65
C SER A 25 2.32 6.34 8.62
N GLU A 26 2.27 7.15 7.56
CA GLU A 26 1.18 8.07 7.19
C GLU A 26 -0.18 7.40 7.47
N PRO A 27 -1.09 8.00 8.27
CA PRO A 27 -2.32 7.33 8.71
C PRO A 27 -3.21 6.89 7.54
N ARG A 28 -3.14 7.61 6.41
CA ARG A 28 -3.84 7.24 5.17
C ARG A 28 -3.24 6.02 4.48
N LEU A 29 -1.93 5.83 4.55
CA LEU A 29 -1.28 4.61 4.08
C LEU A 29 -1.74 3.42 4.93
N ARG A 30 -1.80 3.55 6.26
CA ARG A 30 -2.32 2.48 7.14
C ARG A 30 -3.76 2.08 6.80
N LEU A 31 -4.61 3.05 6.49
CA LEU A 31 -5.99 2.78 6.03
C LEU A 31 -6.01 2.00 4.71
N LEU A 32 -5.17 2.38 3.75
CA LEU A 32 -5.03 1.63 2.50
C LEU A 32 -4.65 0.18 2.77
N LEU A 33 -3.61 -0.04 3.56
CA LEU A 33 -3.10 -1.37 3.87
C LEU A 33 -4.16 -2.23 4.58
N ALA A 34 -4.87 -1.66 5.55
CA ALA A 34 -5.97 -2.35 6.23
C ALA A 34 -7.11 -2.72 5.26
N ALA A 35 -7.37 -1.92 4.22
CA ALA A 35 -8.33 -2.30 3.19
C ALA A 35 -7.83 -3.49 2.37
N LEU A 36 -6.54 -3.54 2.02
CA LEU A 36 -5.95 -4.68 1.31
C LEU A 36 -6.04 -5.97 2.14
N ASP A 37 -5.80 -5.87 3.46
CA ASP A 37 -5.95 -6.99 4.40
C ASP A 37 -7.40 -7.52 4.45
N MET A 38 -8.39 -6.68 4.12
CA MET A 38 -9.81 -7.05 4.01
C MET A 38 -10.22 -7.50 2.59
N ASN A 39 -9.27 -7.94 1.77
CA ASN A 39 -9.47 -8.39 0.40
C ASN A 39 -9.98 -7.31 -0.56
N TRP A 40 -9.73 -6.03 -0.28
CA TRP A 40 -9.86 -5.00 -1.31
C TRP A 40 -8.68 -5.09 -2.26
N GLN A 41 -8.93 -4.82 -3.54
CA GLN A 41 -7.93 -4.83 -4.59
C GLN A 41 -7.75 -3.42 -5.13
N ILE A 42 -6.50 -3.04 -5.41
CA ILE A 42 -6.18 -1.76 -6.03
C ILE A 42 -6.48 -1.87 -7.51
N GLU A 43 -7.32 -0.97 -8.01
CA GLU A 43 -7.54 -0.79 -9.43
C GLU A 43 -6.43 0.11 -9.99
N GLU A 44 -5.68 -0.41 -10.95
CA GLU A 44 -4.66 0.35 -11.65
C GLU A 44 -5.24 1.14 -12.84
N PRO A 45 -4.69 2.32 -13.17
CA PRO A 45 -3.53 2.96 -12.55
C PRO A 45 -3.88 3.76 -11.28
N VAL A 46 -2.91 3.92 -10.38
CA VAL A 46 -2.98 4.85 -9.26
C VAL A 46 -2.77 6.27 -9.78
N TYR A 47 -3.64 7.21 -9.42
CA TYR A 47 -3.55 8.58 -9.95
C TYR A 47 -2.78 9.47 -9.00
N LEU A 48 -1.73 10.13 -9.50
CA LEU A 48 -1.00 11.16 -8.78
C LEU A 48 -1.54 12.54 -9.18
N ARG A 49 -2.02 13.31 -8.20
CA ARG A 49 -2.63 14.62 -8.41
C ARG A 49 -2.07 15.69 -7.48
N PRO A 50 -2.05 16.97 -7.89
CA PRO A 50 -1.76 18.07 -6.97
C PRO A 50 -2.89 18.22 -5.95
N ARG A 51 -2.53 18.45 -4.68
CA ARG A 51 -3.49 18.81 -3.64
C ARG A 51 -3.87 20.28 -3.80
N TRP A 52 -5.16 20.56 -4.00
CA TRP A 52 -5.63 21.95 -4.05
C TRP A 52 -5.42 22.65 -2.71
N GLY A 53 -4.84 23.85 -2.75
CA GLY A 53 -4.61 24.70 -1.57
C GLY A 53 -3.23 24.61 -0.93
N ASP A 54 -2.39 23.63 -1.30
CA ASP A 54 -1.00 23.55 -0.85
C ASP A 54 -0.08 23.59 -2.07
N HIS A 55 0.74 24.64 -2.17
CA HIS A 55 1.70 24.85 -3.26
C HIS A 55 2.84 23.82 -3.18
N GLY A 56 2.59 22.59 -3.64
CA GLY A 56 3.62 21.57 -3.85
C GLY A 56 3.30 20.17 -3.35
N LEU A 57 2.25 19.98 -2.54
CA LEU A 57 1.89 18.66 -2.04
C LEU A 57 1.10 17.88 -3.10
N ARG A 58 1.57 16.69 -3.46
CA ARG A 58 0.84 15.75 -4.31
C ARG A 58 0.15 14.70 -3.45
N VAL A 59 -0.87 14.08 -4.02
CA VAL A 59 -1.64 13.00 -3.40
C VAL A 59 -1.82 11.87 -4.39
N TYR A 60 -1.71 10.64 -3.89
CA TYR A 60 -2.05 9.43 -4.62
C TYR A 60 -3.51 9.07 -4.36
N HIS A 61 -4.23 8.78 -5.42
CA HIS A 61 -5.60 8.32 -5.41
C HIS A 61 -5.61 6.83 -5.75
N PHE A 62 -5.91 6.02 -4.74
CA PHE A 62 -6.08 4.58 -4.86
C PHE A 62 -7.57 4.28 -5.00
N ILE A 63 -7.97 3.80 -6.16
CA ILE A 63 -9.30 3.24 -6.36
C ILE A 63 -9.23 1.79 -5.92
N LEU A 64 -10.13 1.41 -5.02
CA LEU A 64 -10.23 0.07 -4.48
C LEU A 64 -11.54 -0.56 -4.93
N HIS A 65 -11.47 -1.82 -5.33
CA HIS A 65 -12.63 -2.62 -5.66
C HIS A 65 -12.66 -3.90 -4.83
N ARG A 66 -13.88 -4.40 -4.59
CA ARG A 66 -14.13 -5.69 -3.97
C ARG A 66 -15.42 -6.26 -4.55
N PRO A 67 -15.53 -7.57 -4.83
CA PRO A 67 -16.76 -8.15 -5.34
C PRO A 67 -17.94 -7.84 -4.42
N CYS A 68 -19.07 -7.46 -5.01
CA CYS A 68 -20.33 -7.13 -4.32
C CYS A 68 -20.32 -5.84 -3.48
N ASP A 69 -19.22 -5.08 -3.49
CA ASP A 69 -19.11 -3.78 -2.83
C ASP A 69 -18.97 -2.64 -3.85
N ALA A 70 -19.40 -1.44 -3.46
CA ALA A 70 -19.14 -0.24 -4.25
C ALA A 70 -17.63 0.11 -4.19
N PRO A 71 -17.05 0.64 -5.29
CA PRO A 71 -15.65 1.04 -5.30
C PRO A 71 -15.39 2.13 -4.27
N ARG A 72 -14.19 2.11 -3.67
CA ARG A 72 -13.76 3.07 -2.66
C ARG A 72 -12.55 3.83 -3.13
N LEU A 73 -12.54 5.15 -2.92
CA LEU A 73 -11.38 5.98 -3.16
C LEU A 73 -10.64 6.24 -1.84
N ILE A 74 -9.35 5.94 -1.80
CA ILE A 74 -8.46 6.35 -0.72
C ILE A 74 -7.43 7.33 -1.26
N THR A 75 -7.47 8.55 -0.73
CA THR A 75 -6.47 9.59 -1.00
C THR A 75 -5.37 9.54 0.05
N VAL A 76 -4.13 9.38 -0.39
CA VAL A 76 -2.94 9.30 0.46
C VAL A 76 -1.96 10.42 0.07
N PRO A 77 -1.52 11.27 1.00
CA PRO A 77 -0.47 12.24 0.73
C PRO A 77 0.81 11.59 0.22
N GLU A 78 1.48 12.28 -0.72
CA GLU A 78 2.80 11.88 -1.18
C GLU A 78 3.77 11.84 0.00
N SER A 79 4.43 10.71 0.18
CA SER A 79 5.46 10.48 1.19
C SER A 79 6.37 9.36 0.72
N SER A 80 7.60 9.31 1.25
CA SER A 80 8.57 8.26 0.94
C SER A 80 8.04 6.84 1.19
N ALA A 81 7.21 6.68 2.22
CA ALA A 81 6.56 5.41 2.54
C ALA A 81 5.58 4.97 1.44
N VAL A 82 4.78 5.90 0.90
CA VAL A 82 3.80 5.61 -0.16
C VAL A 82 4.50 5.32 -1.48
N GLU A 83 5.55 6.06 -1.82
CA GLU A 83 6.36 5.77 -3.01
C GLU A 83 7.07 4.41 -2.92
N SER A 84 7.55 4.04 -1.74
CA SER A 84 8.17 2.73 -1.51
C SER A 84 7.15 1.62 -1.65
N PHE A 85 5.93 1.81 -1.12
CA PHE A 85 4.82 0.88 -1.30
C PHE A 85 4.47 0.69 -2.79
N ILE A 86 4.27 1.79 -3.53
CA ILE A 86 3.95 1.74 -4.97
C ILE A 86 5.03 0.98 -5.75
N ARG A 87 6.30 1.23 -5.45
CA ARG A 87 7.43 0.52 -6.09
C ARG A 87 7.48 -0.96 -5.72
N ALA A 88 7.27 -1.30 -4.46
CA ALA A 88 7.30 -2.69 -3.99
C ALA A 88 6.17 -3.53 -4.59
N GLU A 89 4.97 -2.94 -4.71
CA GLU A 89 3.80 -3.59 -5.31
C GLU A 89 3.79 -3.51 -6.86
N GLY A 90 4.73 -2.78 -7.46
CA GLY A 90 4.82 -2.63 -8.91
C GLY A 90 3.65 -1.87 -9.56
N LEU A 91 2.97 -1.01 -8.80
CA LEU A 91 1.76 -0.31 -9.25
C LEU A 91 2.08 0.74 -10.32
N LYS A 92 1.25 0.78 -11.37
CA LYS A 92 1.30 1.80 -12.41
C LYS A 92 0.73 3.11 -11.87
N VAL A 93 1.54 4.17 -11.94
CA VAL A 93 1.12 5.52 -11.57
C VAL A 93 0.88 6.36 -12.81
N LEU A 94 -0.28 7.02 -12.86
CA LEU A 94 -0.60 8.02 -13.87
C LEU A 94 -0.61 9.41 -13.23
N THR A 95 0.34 10.26 -13.62
CA THR A 95 0.39 11.65 -13.18
C THR A 95 -0.62 12.46 -13.98
N GLN A 96 -1.62 13.02 -13.31
CA GLN A 96 -2.51 14.00 -13.94
C GLN A 96 -1.97 15.40 -13.67
N LEU A 97 -1.34 15.96 -14.71
CA LEU A 97 -1.05 17.38 -14.77
C LEU A 97 -2.40 18.10 -14.89
N ALA A 98 -2.69 18.98 -13.93
CA ALA A 98 -3.84 19.87 -13.97
C ALA A 98 -3.64 20.94 -15.06
#